data_AF-A0AAW0WTH9-F1
#
_entry.id   AF-A0AAW0WTH9-F1
#
_cell.length_a   1.000
_cell.length_b   1.000
_cell.length_c   1.000
_cell.angle_alpha   90.00
_cell.angle_beta   90.00
_cell.angle_gamma   90.00
#
_symmetry.space_group_name_H-M   'P 1'
#
loop_
_entity.id
_entity.type
_entity.pdbx_description
1 polymer ?
#
loop_
_entity_poly.entity_id
_entity_poly.type
_entity_poly.pdbx_seq_one_letter_code
_entity_poly.pdbx_strand_id
1 'polypeptide(L)'
;RAHTRLKQVSYALEGGGNVTSATLTLAVTRDLDGATLVCTAANPLLPHAPLAHSVKLDVFYTPVVNLSLSRHLDASIIKEGQDVILECSVRANPAIHRVDWYHNGVEVVHRVAGGVIVSGLSLALRKIRRSHSGSYTCAATNIQGRNTSNVVHLEVRHAPVCAGGVMHRVQGATRGTPTVVTCRVEALPAHTLTWEWAWLVEDGSELPLADEDIRCDGLASSVVVTPLTPADYGKVLCRASNVIGRQLESCVVTLVPAGPPDTPTNCSATSTDAAQDDAHTSSLTVICYEGYNGGLPQEFLLEAWQEGTLVANITSEYPEWVVDGLESGSGITLRVTALNARGRSDALRLEAHTASAQHRAAPESESDGSGVATM
;
A
#
# COMPACT_ATOMS: atom_id res chain seq x y z
N ARG A 1 41.83 -34.15 23.85
CA ARG A 1 41.53 -33.35 22.64
C ARG A 1 42.33 -33.94 21.50
N ALA A 2 41.72 -34.20 20.35
CA ALA A 2 42.43 -34.78 19.22
C ALA A 2 43.50 -33.78 18.73
N HIS A 3 44.77 -34.20 18.73
CA HIS A 3 45.86 -33.43 18.16
C HIS A 3 45.93 -33.75 16.67
N THR A 4 45.48 -32.84 15.81
CA THR A 4 45.58 -33.00 14.36
C THR A 4 46.97 -32.58 13.91
N ARG A 5 47.73 -33.53 13.35
CA ARG A 5 49.06 -33.24 12.80
C ARG A 5 48.91 -32.54 11.45
N LEU A 6 49.41 -31.31 11.35
CA LEU A 6 49.37 -30.51 10.12
C LEU A 6 50.42 -31.03 9.12
N LYS A 7 50.05 -31.14 7.84
CA LYS A 7 50.86 -31.81 6.80
C LYS A 7 51.80 -30.89 6.00
N GLN A 8 51.66 -29.56 6.11
CA GLN A 8 52.46 -28.57 5.36
C GLN A 8 53.58 -27.96 6.21
N VAL A 9 54.48 -28.81 6.71
CA VAL A 9 55.67 -28.37 7.45
C VAL A 9 56.91 -28.64 6.61
N SER A 10 57.68 -27.60 6.31
CA SER A 10 59.01 -27.73 5.71
C SER A 10 60.08 -27.62 6.79
N TYR A 11 61.18 -28.37 6.63
CA TYR A 11 62.28 -28.39 7.58
C TYR A 11 63.58 -28.00 6.88
N ALA A 12 64.42 -27.22 7.54
CA ALA A 12 65.76 -26.91 7.08
C ALA A 12 66.77 -27.12 8.22
N LEU A 13 67.98 -27.57 7.84
CA LEU A 13 69.13 -27.63 8.72
C LEU A 13 69.99 -26.40 8.45
N GLU A 14 70.25 -25.62 9.48
CA GLU A 14 71.06 -24.41 9.42
C GLU A 14 72.33 -24.57 10.28
N GLY A 15 73.36 -23.77 9.99
CA GLY A 15 74.57 -23.69 10.83
C GLY A 15 75.39 -24.98 10.94
N GLY A 16 75.47 -25.79 9.88
CA GLY A 16 76.28 -27.02 9.87
C GLY A 16 75.62 -28.23 10.55
N GLY A 17 74.29 -28.22 10.76
CA GLY A 17 73.52 -29.35 11.29
C GLY A 17 73.13 -29.24 12.76
N ASN A 18 73.51 -28.15 13.43
CA ASN A 18 73.22 -27.93 14.85
C ASN A 18 71.91 -27.18 15.12
N VAL A 19 71.28 -26.59 14.09
CA VAL A 19 70.01 -25.89 14.20
C VAL A 19 69.03 -26.48 13.20
N THR A 20 67.83 -26.84 13.67
CA THR A 20 66.72 -27.29 12.82
C THR A 20 65.62 -26.24 12.85
N SER A 21 65.29 -25.65 11.70
CA SER A 21 64.15 -24.77 11.55
C SER A 21 62.97 -25.54 10.95
N ALA A 22 61.77 -25.34 11.50
CA ALA A 22 60.53 -25.91 11.01
C ALA A 22 59.57 -24.76 10.66
N THR A 23 59.16 -24.68 9.41
CA THR A 23 58.24 -23.64 8.92
C THR A 23 56.91 -24.28 8.55
N LEU A 24 55.83 -23.81 9.18
CA LEU A 24 54.46 -24.20 8.87
C LEU A 24 53.81 -23.08 8.04
N THR A 25 53.36 -23.42 6.84
CA THR A 25 52.47 -22.54 6.06
C THR A 25 51.03 -22.98 6.30
N LEU A 26 50.19 -22.08 6.80
CA LEU A 26 48.80 -22.37 7.15
C LEU A 26 47.88 -21.32 6.53
N ALA A 27 46.86 -21.76 5.81
CA ALA A 27 45.77 -20.89 5.39
C ALA A 27 44.91 -20.55 6.61
N VAL A 28 44.96 -19.30 7.05
CA VAL A 28 44.24 -18.85 8.24
C VAL A 28 42.76 -18.60 7.89
N THR A 29 41.85 -19.26 8.58
CA THR A 29 40.40 -19.03 8.51
C THR A 29 39.87 -18.61 9.87
N ARG A 30 38.66 -18.03 9.89
CA ARG A 30 38.00 -17.59 11.15
C ARG A 30 37.81 -18.72 12.17
N ASP A 31 37.68 -19.98 11.72
CA ASP A 31 37.47 -21.13 12.60
C ASP A 31 38.73 -21.50 13.40
N LEU A 32 39.88 -20.91 13.04
CA LEU A 32 41.14 -21.03 13.77
C LEU A 32 41.31 -19.96 14.85
N ASP A 33 40.38 -19.02 14.98
CA ASP A 33 40.42 -18.01 16.05
C ASP A 33 40.40 -18.69 17.43
N GLY A 34 41.37 -18.34 18.27
CA GLY A 34 41.57 -18.96 19.57
C GLY A 34 42.16 -20.38 19.55
N ALA A 35 42.44 -20.96 18.37
CA ALA A 35 43.13 -22.24 18.25
C ALA A 35 44.58 -22.12 18.76
N THR A 36 45.14 -23.22 19.28
CA THR A 36 46.51 -23.27 19.77
C THR A 36 47.37 -24.11 18.83
N LEU A 37 48.34 -23.48 18.18
CA LEU A 37 49.39 -24.16 17.43
C LEU A 37 50.50 -24.60 18.37
N VAL A 38 50.97 -25.83 18.22
CA VAL A 38 52.07 -26.38 19.01
C VAL A 38 53.16 -26.88 18.07
N CYS A 39 54.36 -26.32 18.21
CA CYS A 39 55.56 -26.79 17.54
C CYS A 39 56.33 -27.71 18.49
N THR A 40 56.44 -28.99 18.14
CA THR A 40 57.21 -29.97 18.92
C THR A 40 58.47 -30.40 18.18
N ALA A 41 59.62 -30.28 18.85
CA ALA A 41 60.91 -30.76 18.36
C ALA A 41 61.35 -31.92 19.25
N ALA A 42 61.69 -33.06 18.64
CA ALA A 42 62.14 -34.25 19.35
C ALA A 42 63.43 -34.77 18.71
N ASN A 43 64.43 -35.06 19.54
CA ASN A 43 65.61 -35.79 19.12
C ASN A 43 65.37 -37.29 19.38
N PRO A 44 65.44 -38.17 18.36
CA PRO A 44 65.24 -39.61 18.54
C PRO A 44 66.17 -40.27 19.56
N LEU A 45 67.36 -39.71 19.77
CA LEU A 45 68.34 -40.18 20.76
C LEU A 45 68.02 -39.71 22.19
N LEU A 46 67.11 -38.74 22.35
CA LEU A 46 66.65 -38.19 23.63
C LEU A 46 65.11 -38.27 23.71
N PRO A 47 64.54 -39.49 23.76
CA PRO A 47 63.09 -39.70 23.66
C PRO A 47 62.27 -39.09 24.80
N HIS A 48 62.90 -38.74 25.92
CA HIS A 48 62.25 -38.17 27.10
C HIS A 48 62.39 -36.64 27.23
N ALA A 49 62.98 -35.96 26.24
CA ALA A 49 63.19 -34.51 26.29
C ALA A 49 62.69 -33.79 25.02
N PRO A 50 61.43 -33.98 24.58
CA PRO A 50 60.89 -33.17 23.48
C PRO A 50 60.69 -31.72 23.95
N LEU A 51 61.06 -30.77 23.11
CA LEU A 51 60.76 -29.35 23.30
C LEU A 51 59.42 -29.04 22.64
N ALA A 52 58.55 -28.29 23.33
CA ALA A 52 57.29 -27.82 22.77
C ALA A 52 57.15 -26.31 22.99
N HIS A 53 56.73 -25.61 21.94
CA HIS A 53 56.33 -24.21 22.03
C HIS A 53 54.90 -24.06 21.50
N SER A 54 54.08 -23.26 22.18
CA SER A 54 52.66 -23.09 21.84
C SER A 54 52.34 -21.62 21.58
N VAL A 55 51.56 -21.37 20.53
CA VAL A 55 51.06 -20.04 20.16
C VAL A 55 49.55 -20.12 20.00
N LYS A 56 48.82 -19.22 20.66
CA LYS A 56 47.39 -19.07 20.45
C LYS A 56 47.17 -18.10 19.29
N LEU A 57 46.38 -18.51 18.31
CA LEU A 57 46.03 -17.67 17.16
C LEU A 57 44.94 -16.67 17.57
N ASP A 58 45.17 -15.41 17.22
CA ASP A 58 44.19 -14.32 17.32
C ASP A 58 43.86 -13.89 15.88
N VAL A 59 42.72 -14.36 15.37
CA VAL A 59 42.36 -14.20 13.96
C VAL A 59 41.29 -13.14 13.86
N PHE A 60 41.58 -12.05 13.15
CA PHE A 60 40.61 -10.98 12.92
C PHE A 60 39.76 -11.26 11.68
N TYR A 61 38.45 -11.11 11.81
CA TYR A 61 37.47 -11.32 10.75
C TYR A 61 36.24 -10.41 10.90
N THR A 62 35.56 -10.16 9.79
CA THR A 62 34.27 -9.44 9.76
C THR A 62 33.18 -10.20 10.51
N PRO A 63 32.17 -9.54 11.08
CA PRO A 63 31.14 -10.22 11.86
C PRO A 63 30.40 -11.35 11.10
N VAL A 64 30.10 -12.43 11.80
CA VAL A 64 29.20 -13.50 11.36
C VAL A 64 27.87 -13.28 12.04
N VAL A 65 26.85 -12.93 11.26
CA VAL A 65 25.57 -12.42 11.76
C VAL A 65 24.47 -13.41 11.41
N ASN A 66 23.64 -13.75 12.39
CA ASN A 66 22.46 -14.60 12.21
C ASN A 66 21.27 -13.96 12.93
N LEU A 67 20.15 -13.85 12.23
CA LEU A 67 18.92 -13.28 12.75
C LEU A 67 17.89 -14.39 12.96
N SER A 68 17.25 -14.38 14.12
CA SER A 68 16.16 -15.29 14.47
C SER A 68 15.06 -14.58 15.24
N LEU A 69 13.84 -15.11 15.16
CA LEU A 69 12.81 -14.80 16.13
C LEU A 69 13.22 -15.37 17.50
N SER A 70 12.82 -14.71 18.57
CA SER A 70 13.04 -15.23 19.92
C SER A 70 12.41 -16.62 20.06
N ARG A 71 13.08 -17.51 20.80
CA ARG A 71 12.76 -18.95 20.92
C ARG A 71 11.33 -19.29 21.35
N HIS A 72 10.61 -18.32 21.92
CA HIS A 72 9.24 -18.49 22.40
C HIS A 72 8.17 -18.13 21.35
N LEU A 73 8.59 -17.61 20.18
CA LEU A 73 7.70 -17.19 19.11
C LEU A 73 7.69 -18.22 18.00
N ASP A 74 6.50 -18.66 17.61
CA ASP A 74 6.28 -19.43 16.40
C ASP A 74 5.96 -18.47 15.25
N ALA A 75 6.85 -18.39 14.26
CA ALA A 75 6.69 -17.53 13.09
C ALA A 75 5.38 -17.76 12.34
N SER A 76 4.82 -18.97 12.43
CA SER A 76 3.57 -19.35 11.75
C SER A 76 2.30 -18.87 12.47
N ILE A 77 2.38 -18.31 13.68
CA ILE A 77 1.19 -17.97 14.49
C ILE A 77 1.25 -16.55 15.04
N ILE A 78 2.03 -15.67 14.43
CA ILE A 78 2.16 -14.28 14.89
C ILE A 78 0.89 -13.50 14.55
N LYS A 79 0.22 -12.98 15.58
CA LYS A 79 -1.08 -12.27 15.47
C LYS A 79 -0.93 -10.77 15.71
N GLU A 80 -1.74 -9.98 15.02
CA GLU A 80 -1.90 -8.55 15.28
C GLU A 80 -2.18 -8.29 16.77
N GLY A 81 -1.50 -7.29 17.34
CA GLY A 81 -1.55 -6.93 18.76
C GLY A 81 -0.54 -7.65 19.66
N GLN A 82 0.18 -8.68 19.18
CA GLN A 82 1.22 -9.35 19.96
C GLN A 82 2.53 -8.55 20.03
N ASP A 83 3.37 -8.89 21.00
CA ASP A 83 4.75 -8.39 21.11
C ASP A 83 5.70 -9.42 20.49
N VAL A 84 6.59 -8.96 19.60
CA VAL A 84 7.57 -9.78 18.87
C VAL A 84 8.98 -9.30 19.20
N ILE A 85 9.90 -10.23 19.40
CA ILE A 85 11.32 -9.93 19.62
C ILE A 85 12.16 -10.69 18.59
N LEU A 86 12.99 -9.94 17.89
CA LEU A 86 14.00 -10.41 16.95
C LEU A 86 15.37 -10.34 17.62
N GLU A 87 16.15 -11.41 17.51
CA GLU A 87 17.46 -11.56 18.14
C GLU A 87 18.55 -11.73 17.08
N CYS A 88 19.53 -10.83 17.11
CA CYS A 88 20.69 -10.83 16.22
C CYS A 88 21.87 -11.46 16.95
N SER A 89 22.25 -12.68 16.55
CA SER A 89 23.43 -13.38 17.07
C SER A 89 24.65 -13.01 16.25
N VAL A 90 25.73 -12.58 16.91
CA VAL A 90 26.95 -12.10 16.25
C VAL A 90 28.19 -12.78 16.83
N ARG A 91 29.02 -13.36 15.94
CA ARG A 91 30.39 -13.78 16.25
C ARG A 91 31.37 -12.90 15.49
N ALA A 92 32.30 -12.24 16.18
CA ALA A 92 33.25 -11.32 15.56
C ALA A 92 34.54 -11.24 16.39
N ASN A 93 35.66 -11.03 15.70
CA ASN A 93 36.91 -10.64 16.31
C ASN A 93 37.60 -9.59 15.42
N PRO A 94 37.88 -8.36 15.89
CA PRO A 94 37.53 -7.81 17.20
C PRO A 94 36.03 -7.62 17.42
N ALA A 95 35.66 -7.28 18.66
CA ALA A 95 34.27 -7.05 19.06
C ALA A 95 33.59 -5.99 18.17
N ILE A 96 32.30 -6.18 17.94
CA ILE A 96 31.48 -5.22 17.20
C ILE A 96 31.30 -3.93 17.98
N HIS A 97 31.14 -2.81 17.28
CA HIS A 97 30.87 -1.50 17.86
C HIS A 97 29.55 -0.88 17.37
N ARG A 98 28.90 -1.48 16.37
CA ARG A 98 27.64 -0.98 15.80
C ARG A 98 26.77 -2.13 15.29
N VAL A 99 25.46 -2.01 15.52
CA VAL A 99 24.41 -2.89 14.97
C VAL A 99 23.30 -2.02 14.42
N ASP A 100 22.92 -2.26 13.17
CA ASP A 100 21.84 -1.57 12.48
C ASP A 100 20.74 -2.59 12.12
N TRP A 101 19.49 -2.17 12.22
CA TRP A 101 18.32 -3.01 11.92
C TRP A 101 17.63 -2.48 10.67
N TYR A 102 17.10 -3.39 9.86
CA TYR A 102 16.41 -3.05 8.62
C TYR A 102 15.07 -3.76 8.50
N HIS A 103 14.05 -3.04 8.05
CA HIS A 103 12.73 -3.54 7.69
C HIS A 103 12.45 -3.15 6.23
N ASN A 104 12.26 -4.15 5.38
CA ASN A 104 12.10 -3.98 3.92
C ASN A 104 13.22 -3.15 3.29
N GLY A 105 14.45 -3.33 3.77
CA GLY A 105 15.65 -2.61 3.30
C GLY A 105 15.83 -1.20 3.86
N VAL A 106 14.87 -0.69 4.64
CA VAL A 106 14.94 0.64 5.28
C VAL A 106 15.40 0.50 6.72
N GLU A 107 16.30 1.38 7.16
CA GLU A 107 16.83 1.35 8.53
C GLU A 107 15.70 1.61 9.55
N VAL A 108 15.62 0.74 10.56
CA VAL A 108 14.61 0.79 11.61
C VAL A 108 15.01 1.86 12.63
N VAL A 109 14.14 2.86 12.77
CA VAL A 109 14.33 3.93 13.76
C VAL A 109 13.75 3.50 15.11
N HIS A 110 14.54 3.66 16.17
CA HIS A 110 14.07 3.46 17.54
C HIS A 110 12.93 4.44 17.87
N ARG A 111 11.74 3.92 18.16
CA ARG A 111 10.54 4.72 18.42
C ARG A 111 9.62 4.03 19.43
N VAL A 112 9.89 4.25 20.73
CA VAL A 112 9.13 3.64 21.84
C VAL A 112 7.63 3.90 21.75
N ALA A 113 7.21 5.12 21.40
CA ALA A 113 5.79 5.48 21.24
C ALA A 113 5.09 4.68 20.12
N GLY A 114 5.84 4.26 19.10
CA GLY A 114 5.35 3.40 18.02
C GLY A 114 5.54 1.90 18.29
N GLY A 115 5.99 1.52 19.49
CA GLY A 115 6.24 0.12 19.85
C GLY A 115 7.55 -0.45 19.30
N VAL A 116 8.43 0.35 18.69
CA VAL A 116 9.69 -0.11 18.09
C VAL A 116 10.86 0.20 19.01
N ILE A 117 11.49 -0.83 19.57
CA ILE A 117 12.56 -0.71 20.56
C ILE A 117 13.80 -1.44 20.06
N VAL A 118 14.78 -0.67 19.60
CA VAL A 118 16.11 -1.18 19.23
C VAL A 118 17.02 -1.19 20.46
N SER A 119 17.56 -2.35 20.80
CA SER A 119 18.45 -2.59 21.95
C SER A 119 19.71 -3.35 21.53
N GLY A 120 20.47 -2.79 20.58
CA GLY A 120 21.69 -3.40 20.05
C GLY A 120 21.40 -4.70 19.31
N LEU A 121 21.62 -5.84 19.97
CA LEU A 121 21.42 -7.19 19.42
C LEU A 121 19.96 -7.67 19.47
N SER A 122 19.03 -6.87 19.98
CA SER A 122 17.61 -7.20 20.00
C SER A 122 16.75 -6.07 19.44
N LEU A 123 15.72 -6.43 18.67
CA LEU A 123 14.67 -5.53 18.21
C LEU A 123 13.33 -6.04 18.75
N ALA A 124 12.70 -5.26 19.62
CA ALA A 124 11.36 -5.55 20.14
C ALA A 124 10.32 -4.68 19.42
N LEU A 125 9.27 -5.34 18.92
CA LEU A 125 8.11 -4.75 18.27
C LEU A 125 6.89 -5.03 19.14
N ARG A 126 6.34 -4.00 19.77
CA ARG A 126 5.21 -4.12 20.70
C ARG A 126 3.89 -3.82 19.99
N LYS A 127 2.84 -4.57 20.34
CA LYS A 127 1.50 -4.45 19.77
C LYS A 127 1.54 -4.33 18.25
N ILE A 128 2.18 -5.32 17.62
CA ILE A 128 2.42 -5.32 16.18
C ILE A 128 1.11 -5.11 15.40
N ARG A 129 1.24 -4.42 14.28
CA ARG A 129 0.18 -4.16 13.30
C ARG A 129 0.56 -4.81 11.98
N ARG A 130 -0.41 -4.93 11.06
CA ARG A 130 -0.18 -5.45 9.70
C ARG A 130 1.01 -4.80 8.98
N SER A 131 1.23 -3.50 9.20
CA SER A 131 2.34 -2.72 8.65
C SER A 131 3.73 -3.18 9.09
N HIS A 132 3.83 -3.96 10.17
CA HIS A 132 5.09 -4.54 10.63
C HIS A 132 5.46 -5.81 9.87
N SER A 133 4.56 -6.35 9.05
CA SER A 133 4.89 -7.49 8.20
C SER A 133 5.99 -7.12 7.20
N GLY A 134 6.79 -8.10 6.80
CA GLY A 134 7.85 -7.92 5.81
C GLY A 134 9.18 -8.54 6.24
N SER A 135 10.23 -8.14 5.55
CA SER A 135 11.56 -8.74 5.66
C SER A 135 12.44 -7.95 6.62
N TYR A 136 12.96 -8.62 7.64
CA TYR A 136 13.87 -8.06 8.63
C TYR A 136 15.29 -8.60 8.43
N THR A 137 16.27 -7.71 8.62
CA THR A 137 17.70 -8.06 8.70
C THR A 137 18.38 -7.22 9.77
N CYS A 138 19.50 -7.71 10.31
CA CYS A 138 20.42 -6.91 11.11
C CYS A 138 21.81 -6.91 10.46
N ALA A 139 22.53 -5.80 10.58
CA ALA A 139 23.90 -5.66 10.11
C ALA A 139 24.81 -5.29 11.27
N ALA A 140 25.91 -6.00 11.43
CA ALA A 140 26.88 -5.75 12.50
C ALA A 140 28.22 -5.29 11.91
N THR A 141 28.87 -4.36 12.59
CA THR A 141 30.12 -3.75 12.13
C THR A 141 31.20 -3.86 13.21
N ASN A 142 32.38 -4.33 12.81
CA ASN A 142 33.62 -4.22 13.59
C ASN A 142 34.69 -3.50 12.75
N ILE A 143 35.92 -3.39 13.27
CA ILE A 143 37.00 -2.70 12.55
C ILE A 143 37.44 -3.41 11.27
N GLN A 144 37.12 -4.70 11.10
CA GLN A 144 37.43 -5.46 9.89
C GLN A 144 36.39 -5.25 8.79
N GLY A 145 35.22 -4.70 9.14
CA GLY A 145 34.16 -4.38 8.20
C GLY A 145 32.76 -4.70 8.72
N ARG A 146 31.83 -4.80 7.77
CA ARG A 146 30.40 -4.95 8.01
C ARG A 146 29.87 -6.20 7.34
N ASN A 147 28.93 -6.89 8.00
CA ASN A 147 28.21 -8.00 7.40
C ASN A 147 26.74 -8.01 7.85
N THR A 148 25.88 -8.64 7.05
CA THR A 148 24.42 -8.65 7.23
C THR A 148 23.93 -10.07 7.51
N SER A 149 22.86 -10.19 8.30
CA SER A 149 22.22 -11.46 8.63
C SER A 149 21.50 -12.09 7.42
N ASN A 150 21.06 -13.34 7.60
CA ASN A 150 19.93 -13.89 6.85
C ASN A 150 18.67 -13.01 7.01
N VAL A 151 17.73 -13.19 6.08
CA VAL A 151 16.43 -12.53 6.12
C VAL A 151 15.46 -13.34 6.98
N VAL A 152 14.74 -12.66 7.88
CA VAL A 152 13.58 -13.22 8.59
C VAL A 152 12.32 -12.53 8.06
N HIS A 153 11.37 -13.32 7.55
CA HIS A 153 10.08 -12.80 7.10
C HIS A 153 9.07 -12.86 8.24
N LEU A 154 8.56 -11.69 8.65
CA LEU A 154 7.52 -11.55 9.66
C LEU A 154 6.17 -11.41 8.96
N GLU A 155 5.26 -12.34 9.21
CA GLU A 155 3.89 -12.30 8.71
C GLU A 155 2.92 -12.05 9.87
N VAL A 156 2.26 -10.89 9.90
CA VAL A 156 1.31 -10.54 10.97
C VAL A 156 -0.09 -10.97 10.56
N ARG A 157 -0.58 -12.07 11.14
CA ARG A 157 -1.90 -12.63 10.91
C ARG A 157 -2.98 -11.88 11.67
N HIS A 158 -4.18 -11.82 11.13
CA HIS A 158 -5.28 -11.07 11.73
C HIS A 158 -6.64 -11.66 11.39
N ALA A 159 -7.62 -11.39 12.26
CA ALA A 159 -9.02 -11.68 11.98
C ALA A 159 -9.51 -10.82 10.80
N PRO A 160 -10.58 -11.24 10.10
CA PRO A 160 -11.11 -10.51 8.95
C PRO A 160 -11.58 -9.09 9.33
N VAL A 161 -11.40 -8.13 8.43
CA VAL A 161 -11.97 -6.77 8.52
C VAL A 161 -12.53 -6.34 7.17
N CYS A 162 -13.43 -5.36 7.12
CA CYS A 162 -13.95 -4.85 5.86
C CYS A 162 -12.83 -4.28 4.99
N ALA A 163 -12.83 -4.68 3.70
CA ALA A 163 -11.81 -4.26 2.76
C ALA A 163 -11.79 -2.72 2.61
N GLY A 164 -10.58 -2.14 2.59
CA GLY A 164 -10.41 -0.69 2.48
C GLY A 164 -10.95 0.11 3.68
N GLY A 165 -11.30 -0.54 4.79
CA GLY A 165 -11.90 0.12 5.96
C GLY A 165 -13.34 0.59 5.75
N VAL A 166 -14.00 0.19 4.65
CA VAL A 166 -15.37 0.60 4.33
C VAL A 166 -16.37 -0.28 5.09
N MET A 167 -16.71 0.14 6.31
CA MET A 167 -17.67 -0.59 7.17
C MET A 167 -19.12 -0.45 6.71
N HIS A 168 -19.46 0.66 6.03
CA HIS A 168 -20.81 0.96 5.59
C HIS A 168 -20.81 1.34 4.11
N ARG A 169 -21.65 0.69 3.31
CA ARG A 169 -21.89 1.08 1.91
C ARG A 169 -23.39 1.09 1.59
N VAL A 170 -23.79 1.91 0.62
CA VAL A 170 -25.15 1.96 0.11
C VAL A 170 -25.20 1.26 -1.24
N GLN A 171 -26.25 0.49 -1.50
CA GLN A 171 -26.45 -0.18 -2.77
C GLN A 171 -27.93 -0.11 -3.18
N GLY A 172 -28.18 0.38 -4.39
CA GLY A 172 -29.51 0.35 -4.99
C GLY A 172 -29.92 -1.06 -5.38
N ALA A 173 -31.16 -1.43 -5.05
CA ALA A 173 -31.81 -2.65 -5.47
C ALA A 173 -33.18 -2.33 -6.06
N THR A 174 -33.52 -2.91 -7.22
CA THR A 174 -34.82 -2.65 -7.83
C THR A 174 -35.83 -3.69 -7.35
N ARG A 175 -37.03 -3.22 -7.02
CA ARG A 175 -38.12 -4.07 -6.54
C ARG A 175 -38.43 -5.19 -7.53
N GLY A 176 -38.54 -6.42 -7.03
CA GLY A 176 -38.82 -7.62 -7.82
C GLY A 176 -37.64 -8.12 -8.64
N THR A 177 -36.48 -7.47 -8.58
CA THR A 177 -35.30 -7.89 -9.35
C THR A 177 -34.23 -8.51 -8.44
N PRO A 178 -33.69 -9.69 -8.78
CA PRO A 178 -32.57 -10.27 -8.06
C PRO A 178 -31.35 -9.34 -8.10
N THR A 179 -30.87 -8.96 -6.92
CA THR A 179 -29.75 -8.04 -6.73
C THR A 179 -28.62 -8.76 -5.99
N VAL A 180 -27.42 -8.76 -6.56
CA VAL A 180 -26.24 -9.38 -5.93
C VAL A 180 -25.63 -8.40 -4.95
N VAL A 181 -25.55 -8.78 -3.68
CA VAL A 181 -24.89 -8.01 -2.62
C VAL A 181 -23.54 -8.64 -2.34
N THR A 182 -22.45 -7.93 -2.62
CA THR A 182 -21.08 -8.43 -2.39
C THR A 182 -20.47 -7.87 -1.12
N CYS A 183 -19.77 -8.70 -0.38
CA CYS A 183 -18.94 -8.34 0.77
C CYS A 183 -17.49 -8.68 0.45
N ARG A 184 -16.56 -7.80 0.82
CA ARG A 184 -15.12 -8.05 0.68
C ARG A 184 -14.44 -7.76 2.01
N VAL A 185 -13.55 -8.65 2.40
CA VAL A 185 -12.75 -8.53 3.62
C VAL A 185 -11.27 -8.63 3.34
N GLU A 186 -10.46 -8.09 4.23
CA GLU A 186 -9.03 -8.38 4.34
C GLU A 186 -8.83 -9.35 5.50
N ALA A 187 -8.16 -10.47 5.25
CA ALA A 187 -7.93 -11.49 6.27
C ALA A 187 -6.64 -12.26 6.00
N LEU A 188 -5.95 -12.66 7.07
CA LEU A 188 -4.78 -13.52 6.98
C LEU A 188 -4.78 -14.54 8.13
N PRO A 189 -4.89 -15.86 7.85
CA PRO A 189 -4.97 -16.49 6.53
C PRO A 189 -6.36 -16.43 5.90
N ALA A 190 -6.43 -16.23 4.58
CA ALA A 190 -7.67 -16.12 3.81
C ALA A 190 -8.33 -17.49 3.49
N HIS A 191 -7.55 -18.57 3.39
CA HIS A 191 -8.05 -19.90 2.98
C HIS A 191 -8.89 -20.61 4.06
N THR A 192 -9.02 -20.03 5.25
CA THR A 192 -9.82 -20.58 6.36
C THR A 192 -11.07 -19.74 6.63
N LEU A 193 -11.43 -18.87 5.68
CA LEU A 193 -12.57 -17.97 5.83
C LEU A 193 -13.90 -18.73 5.84
N THR A 194 -14.74 -18.38 6.82
CA THR A 194 -16.16 -18.71 6.85
C THR A 194 -16.99 -17.43 6.86
N TRP A 195 -18.18 -17.49 6.28
CA TRP A 195 -19.05 -16.34 6.07
C TRP A 195 -20.40 -16.53 6.74
N GLU A 196 -20.97 -15.43 7.22
CA GLU A 196 -22.31 -15.37 7.79
C GLU A 196 -22.99 -14.12 7.23
N TRP A 197 -24.24 -14.24 6.79
CA TRP A 197 -25.03 -13.10 6.33
C TRP A 197 -26.28 -12.97 7.19
N ALA A 198 -26.68 -11.74 7.49
CA ALA A 198 -27.91 -11.49 8.24
C ALA A 198 -28.56 -10.17 7.84
N TRP A 199 -29.88 -10.08 7.95
CA TRP A 199 -30.58 -8.81 7.99
C TRP A 199 -30.43 -8.18 9.37
N LEU A 200 -30.12 -6.88 9.39
CA LEU A 200 -30.15 -6.08 10.60
C LEU A 200 -31.53 -5.42 10.72
N VAL A 201 -32.30 -5.88 11.71
CA VAL A 201 -33.64 -5.36 12.01
C VAL A 201 -33.51 -4.08 12.83
N GLU A 202 -34.54 -3.23 12.79
CA GLU A 202 -34.56 -1.92 13.49
C GLU A 202 -34.35 -2.04 15.01
N ASP A 203 -34.78 -3.14 15.62
CA ASP A 203 -34.59 -3.44 17.04
C ASP A 203 -33.15 -3.90 17.40
N GLY A 204 -32.27 -3.98 16.40
CA GLY A 204 -30.89 -4.41 16.52
C GLY A 204 -30.69 -5.93 16.44
N SER A 205 -31.74 -6.71 16.22
CA SER A 205 -31.62 -8.16 16.04
C SER A 205 -31.03 -8.52 14.66
N GLU A 206 -30.25 -9.61 14.63
CA GLU A 206 -29.70 -10.19 13.40
C GLU A 206 -30.59 -11.37 12.97
N LEU A 207 -31.20 -11.28 11.79
CA LEU A 207 -31.95 -12.39 11.17
C LEU A 207 -31.08 -13.07 10.11
N PRO A 208 -30.57 -14.29 10.35
CA PRO A 208 -29.67 -14.97 9.43
C PRO A 208 -30.29 -15.20 8.04
N LEU A 209 -29.50 -14.95 6.99
CA LEU A 209 -29.80 -15.37 5.62
C LEU A 209 -29.38 -16.84 5.44
N ALA A 210 -30.10 -17.58 4.59
CA ALA A 210 -29.83 -19.00 4.36
C ALA A 210 -28.49 -19.19 3.62
N ASP A 211 -27.72 -20.21 4.04
CA ASP A 211 -26.39 -20.48 3.50
C ASP A 211 -26.38 -20.83 2.00
N GLU A 212 -27.51 -21.33 1.48
CA GLU A 212 -27.68 -21.76 0.07
C GLU A 212 -27.53 -20.60 -0.93
N ASP A 213 -27.76 -19.36 -0.49
CA ASP A 213 -27.64 -18.15 -1.32
C ASP A 213 -26.24 -17.53 -1.30
N ILE A 214 -25.31 -18.10 -0.53
CA ILE A 214 -23.97 -17.55 -0.31
C ILE A 214 -22.98 -18.16 -1.31
N ARG A 215 -22.37 -17.31 -2.13
CA ARG A 215 -21.21 -17.68 -2.97
C ARG A 215 -19.96 -17.06 -2.38
N CYS A 216 -18.92 -17.88 -2.17
CA CYS A 216 -17.65 -17.45 -1.60
C CYS A 216 -16.53 -17.55 -2.65
N ASP A 217 -15.74 -16.50 -2.76
CA ASP A 217 -14.55 -16.42 -3.61
C ASP A 217 -13.40 -15.82 -2.80
N GLY A 218 -12.73 -16.68 -2.03
CA GLY A 218 -11.63 -16.29 -1.15
C GLY A 218 -12.01 -15.18 -0.17
N LEU A 219 -11.53 -13.96 -0.45
CA LEU A 219 -11.75 -12.75 0.35
C LEU A 219 -13.09 -12.05 0.08
N ALA A 220 -13.91 -12.58 -0.83
CA ALA A 220 -15.23 -12.06 -1.15
C ALA A 220 -16.33 -13.09 -0.89
N SER A 221 -17.51 -12.60 -0.52
CA SER A 221 -18.73 -13.39 -0.48
C SER A 221 -19.87 -12.59 -1.08
N SER A 222 -20.86 -13.24 -1.65
CA SER A 222 -22.04 -12.59 -2.19
C SER A 222 -23.31 -13.34 -1.88
N VAL A 223 -24.38 -12.59 -1.61
CA VAL A 223 -25.74 -13.10 -1.43
C VAL A 223 -26.67 -12.46 -2.46
N VAL A 224 -27.66 -13.21 -2.94
CA VAL A 224 -28.69 -12.68 -3.84
C VAL A 224 -29.91 -12.28 -3.02
N VAL A 225 -30.33 -11.03 -3.16
CA VAL A 225 -31.50 -10.48 -2.47
C VAL A 225 -32.50 -9.99 -3.50
N THR A 226 -33.79 -10.31 -3.33
CA THR A 226 -34.86 -9.83 -4.21
C THR A 226 -35.89 -9.05 -3.38
N PRO A 227 -35.80 -7.71 -3.31
CA PRO A 227 -36.74 -6.91 -2.52
C PRO A 227 -38.13 -6.93 -3.15
N LEU A 228 -39.16 -7.40 -2.44
CA LEU A 228 -40.55 -7.47 -2.92
C LEU A 228 -41.44 -6.39 -2.29
N THR A 229 -41.11 -5.98 -1.07
CA THR A 229 -41.83 -5.02 -0.24
C THR A 229 -40.90 -3.90 0.25
N PRO A 230 -41.44 -2.75 0.71
CA PRO A 230 -40.62 -1.70 1.32
C PRO A 230 -39.78 -2.17 2.53
N ALA A 231 -40.22 -3.21 3.24
CA ALA A 231 -39.52 -3.77 4.40
C ALA A 231 -38.31 -4.64 4.00
N ASP A 232 -38.19 -5.03 2.73
CA ASP A 232 -37.04 -5.80 2.23
C ASP A 232 -35.85 -4.87 1.87
N TYR A 233 -36.04 -3.55 1.98
CA TYR A 233 -34.97 -2.57 1.98
C TYR A 233 -34.51 -2.34 3.41
N GLY A 234 -33.21 -2.14 3.59
CA GLY A 234 -32.64 -2.07 4.93
C GLY A 234 -31.18 -2.45 4.94
N LYS A 235 -30.68 -2.82 6.13
CA LYS A 235 -29.27 -3.12 6.33
C LYS A 235 -29.05 -4.64 6.27
N VAL A 236 -28.13 -5.04 5.40
CA VAL A 236 -27.62 -6.40 5.31
C VAL A 236 -26.21 -6.41 5.91
N LEU A 237 -25.97 -7.33 6.83
CA LEU A 237 -24.69 -7.56 7.48
C LEU A 237 -23.98 -8.74 6.81
N CYS A 238 -22.68 -8.59 6.62
CA CYS A 238 -21.79 -9.71 6.29
C CYS A 238 -20.67 -9.85 7.34
N ARG A 239 -20.69 -11.04 7.95
CA ARG A 239 -19.79 -11.70 8.88
C ARG A 239 -18.65 -12.48 8.21
N ALA A 240 -17.38 -12.22 8.48
CA ALA A 240 -16.31 -13.17 8.16
C ALA A 240 -15.52 -13.63 9.40
N SER A 241 -15.06 -14.89 9.39
CA SER A 241 -14.19 -15.45 10.43
C SER A 241 -13.08 -16.29 9.83
N ASN A 242 -11.89 -16.29 10.44
CA ASN A 242 -10.80 -17.21 10.09
C ASN A 242 -10.24 -17.89 11.36
N VAL A 243 -9.20 -18.72 11.23
CA VAL A 243 -8.55 -19.39 12.40
C VAL A 243 -7.95 -18.44 13.43
N ILE A 244 -7.77 -17.15 13.09
CA ILE A 244 -7.27 -16.15 14.04
C ILE A 244 -8.41 -15.65 14.92
N GLY A 245 -9.57 -15.43 14.33
CA GLY A 245 -10.78 -15.00 15.02
C GLY A 245 -11.88 -14.53 14.09
N ARG A 246 -12.97 -14.09 14.72
CA ARG A 246 -14.12 -13.49 14.06
C ARG A 246 -13.90 -11.99 13.88
N GLN A 247 -14.46 -11.44 12.81
CA GLN A 247 -14.50 -10.01 12.59
C GLN A 247 -15.15 -9.26 13.78
N LEU A 248 -14.49 -8.19 14.23
CA LEU A 248 -14.97 -7.37 15.35
C LEU A 248 -16.15 -6.48 14.94
N GLU A 249 -16.07 -5.88 13.75
CA GLU A 249 -17.08 -4.95 13.22
C GLU A 249 -17.71 -5.50 11.94
N SER A 250 -19.02 -5.71 11.97
CA SER A 250 -19.93 -5.98 10.85
C SER A 250 -19.62 -5.17 9.59
N CYS A 251 -19.38 -5.77 8.42
CA CYS A 251 -19.56 -5.00 7.17
C CYS A 251 -21.07 -4.84 6.91
N VAL A 252 -21.52 -3.61 6.65
CA VAL A 252 -22.94 -3.28 6.50
C VAL A 252 -23.22 -2.71 5.12
N VAL A 253 -24.21 -3.30 4.44
CA VAL A 253 -24.74 -2.82 3.16
C VAL A 253 -26.16 -2.32 3.36
N THR A 254 -26.40 -1.05 3.09
CA THR A 254 -27.74 -0.47 3.11
C THR A 254 -28.36 -0.57 1.73
N LEU A 255 -29.37 -1.42 1.60
CA LEU A 255 -30.17 -1.56 0.39
C LEU A 255 -31.20 -0.43 0.32
N VAL A 256 -31.18 0.31 -0.77
CA VAL A 256 -32.12 1.40 -1.05
C VAL A 256 -32.88 1.11 -2.35
N PRO A 257 -34.12 1.59 -2.51
CA PRO A 257 -34.86 1.46 -3.77
C PRO A 257 -34.07 2.05 -4.93
N ALA A 258 -33.80 1.24 -5.96
CA ALA A 258 -33.14 1.70 -7.17
C ALA A 258 -34.14 2.13 -8.24
N GLY A 259 -33.97 3.35 -8.74
CA GLY A 259 -34.77 3.96 -9.80
C GLY A 259 -33.91 4.86 -10.71
N PRO A 260 -34.52 5.54 -11.70
CA PRO A 260 -33.84 6.61 -12.44
C PRO A 260 -33.31 7.68 -11.49
N PRO A 261 -32.25 8.39 -11.87
CA PRO A 261 -31.71 9.47 -11.05
C PRO A 261 -32.65 10.68 -11.04
N ASP A 262 -32.53 11.51 -10.00
CA ASP A 262 -33.20 12.79 -9.93
C ASP A 262 -32.58 13.78 -10.92
N THR A 263 -33.40 14.71 -11.40
CA THR A 263 -32.96 15.78 -12.30
C THR A 263 -31.92 16.67 -11.62
N PRO A 264 -30.77 16.97 -12.28
CA PRO A 264 -29.79 17.91 -11.75
C PRO A 264 -30.40 19.28 -11.42
N THR A 265 -29.85 19.96 -10.42
CA THR A 265 -30.41 21.23 -9.91
C THR A 265 -29.38 22.35 -9.91
N ASN A 266 -29.84 23.61 -9.78
CA ASN A 266 -28.99 24.80 -9.68
C ASN A 266 -27.91 24.89 -10.77
N CYS A 267 -28.28 24.58 -12.01
CA CYS A 267 -27.38 24.70 -13.13
C CYS A 267 -27.13 26.17 -13.49
N SER A 268 -25.88 26.50 -13.78
CA SER A 268 -25.45 27.80 -14.29
C SER A 268 -24.64 27.60 -15.56
N ALA A 269 -24.78 28.53 -16.49
CA ALA A 269 -24.04 28.56 -17.74
C ALA A 269 -23.33 29.91 -17.85
N THR A 270 -22.00 29.87 -17.93
CA THR A 270 -21.17 31.08 -17.97
C THR A 270 -20.37 31.09 -19.27
N SER A 271 -20.51 32.17 -20.04
CA SER A 271 -19.71 32.34 -21.25
C SER A 271 -18.27 32.62 -20.86
N THR A 272 -17.35 31.91 -21.49
CA THR A 272 -15.92 32.17 -21.43
C THR A 272 -15.47 32.67 -22.80
N ASP A 273 -14.77 33.80 -22.83
CA ASP A 273 -14.27 34.36 -24.08
C ASP A 273 -13.25 33.40 -24.70
N ALA A 274 -13.38 33.13 -26.00
CA ALA A 274 -12.44 32.29 -26.72
C ALA A 274 -11.03 32.92 -26.67
N ALA A 275 -10.03 32.05 -26.55
CA ALA A 275 -8.64 32.45 -26.69
C ALA A 275 -8.44 33.21 -28.01
N GLN A 276 -7.64 34.27 -27.92
CA GLN A 276 -7.28 35.36 -28.85
C GLN A 276 -7.28 35.12 -30.39
N ASP A 277 -7.46 33.91 -30.90
CA ASP A 277 -7.21 33.54 -32.30
C ASP A 277 -8.48 33.39 -33.19
N ASP A 278 -9.70 33.21 -32.64
CA ASP A 278 -10.93 33.07 -33.45
C ASP A 278 -12.03 34.05 -33.01
N ALA A 279 -12.18 35.18 -33.73
CA ALA A 279 -13.08 36.29 -33.38
C ALA A 279 -14.60 36.01 -33.50
N HIS A 280 -14.99 34.77 -33.79
CA HIS A 280 -16.38 34.37 -34.03
C HIS A 280 -16.86 33.17 -33.22
N THR A 281 -15.98 32.59 -32.39
CA THR A 281 -16.32 31.45 -31.54
C THR A 281 -16.30 31.86 -30.07
N SER A 282 -17.14 31.20 -29.28
CA SER A 282 -17.22 31.38 -27.83
C SER A 282 -17.34 30.01 -27.18
N SER A 283 -16.97 29.92 -25.90
CA SER A 283 -17.18 28.72 -25.12
C SER A 283 -18.11 28.98 -23.95
N LEU A 284 -18.75 27.91 -23.48
CA LEU A 284 -19.72 27.96 -22.40
C LEU A 284 -19.37 26.90 -21.37
N THR A 285 -19.12 27.34 -20.14
CA THR A 285 -18.96 26.45 -18.99
C THR A 285 -20.31 26.24 -18.32
N VAL A 286 -20.71 24.99 -18.17
CA VAL A 286 -21.98 24.59 -17.55
C VAL A 286 -21.69 23.77 -16.30
N ILE A 287 -22.21 24.20 -15.16
CA ILE A 287 -22.02 23.55 -13.86
C ILE A 287 -23.37 23.41 -13.17
N CYS A 288 -23.66 22.22 -12.64
CA CYS A 288 -24.87 21.93 -11.87
C CYS A 288 -24.56 21.24 -10.54
N TYR A 289 -25.57 21.13 -9.68
CA TYR A 289 -25.56 20.26 -8.51
C TYR A 289 -26.17 18.91 -8.84
N GLU A 290 -25.51 17.85 -8.35
CA GLU A 290 -26.00 16.47 -8.48
C GLU A 290 -27.31 16.26 -7.72
N GLY A 291 -28.24 15.52 -8.33
CA GLY A 291 -29.43 14.99 -7.66
C GLY A 291 -29.15 13.63 -7.03
N TYR A 292 -30.14 13.06 -6.33
CA TYR A 292 -30.05 11.68 -5.85
C TYR A 292 -29.90 10.72 -7.03
N ASN A 293 -28.90 9.85 -6.99
CA ASN A 293 -28.53 8.98 -8.11
C ASN A 293 -29.46 7.79 -8.34
N GLY A 294 -30.61 7.74 -7.65
CA GLY A 294 -31.52 6.60 -7.70
C GLY A 294 -30.89 5.32 -7.14
N GLY A 295 -29.89 5.43 -6.25
CA GLY A 295 -29.22 4.29 -5.61
C GLY A 295 -28.17 3.58 -6.46
N LEU A 296 -27.90 4.05 -7.68
CA LEU A 296 -26.94 3.44 -8.60
C LEU A 296 -25.93 4.48 -9.09
N PRO A 297 -24.71 4.08 -9.52
CA PRO A 297 -23.79 4.99 -10.19
C PRO A 297 -24.49 5.70 -11.36
N GLN A 298 -24.27 7.01 -11.47
CA GLN A 298 -24.88 7.85 -12.49
C GLN A 298 -23.83 8.61 -13.29
N GLU A 299 -24.19 8.98 -14.51
CA GLU A 299 -23.48 9.90 -15.38
C GLU A 299 -24.42 11.05 -15.76
N PHE A 300 -23.87 12.12 -16.31
CA PHE A 300 -24.62 13.30 -16.69
C PHE A 300 -24.40 13.61 -18.17
N LEU A 301 -25.49 13.89 -18.89
CA LEU A 301 -25.49 14.25 -20.30
C LEU A 301 -25.89 15.70 -20.49
N LEU A 302 -25.06 16.44 -21.22
CA LEU A 302 -25.36 17.78 -21.72
C LEU A 302 -25.60 17.73 -23.22
N GLU A 303 -26.77 18.18 -23.67
CA GLU A 303 -27.07 18.45 -25.07
C GLU A 303 -27.23 19.96 -25.27
N ALA A 304 -26.37 20.56 -26.09
CA ALA A 304 -26.43 21.98 -26.42
C ALA A 304 -27.00 22.17 -27.84
N TRP A 305 -27.98 23.05 -27.97
CA TRP A 305 -28.66 23.36 -29.22
C TRP A 305 -28.51 24.84 -29.55
N GLN A 306 -28.11 25.13 -30.79
CA GLN A 306 -28.00 26.49 -31.32
C GLN A 306 -28.86 26.57 -32.59
N GLU A 307 -29.80 27.51 -32.61
CA GLU A 307 -30.76 27.68 -33.73
C GLU A 307 -31.51 26.39 -34.11
N GLY A 308 -31.78 25.51 -33.14
CA GLY A 308 -32.45 24.23 -33.35
C GLY A 308 -31.55 23.11 -33.91
N THR A 309 -30.25 23.36 -34.05
CA THR A 309 -29.24 22.35 -34.41
C THR A 309 -28.48 21.89 -33.16
N LEU A 310 -28.31 20.57 -33.00
CA LEU A 310 -27.51 20.01 -31.90
C LEU A 310 -26.03 20.28 -32.18
N VAL A 311 -25.40 21.13 -31.35
CA VAL A 311 -23.99 21.53 -31.49
C VAL A 311 -23.07 20.78 -30.54
N ALA A 312 -23.58 20.27 -29.42
CA ALA A 312 -22.79 19.42 -28.51
C ALA A 312 -23.64 18.35 -27.83
N ASN A 313 -23.03 17.19 -27.57
CA ASN A 313 -23.62 16.06 -26.85
C ASN A 313 -22.51 15.39 -26.02
N ILE A 314 -22.41 15.79 -24.76
CA ILE A 314 -21.25 15.49 -23.91
C ILE A 314 -21.71 14.75 -22.65
N THR A 315 -21.17 13.55 -22.43
CA THR A 315 -21.37 12.79 -21.18
C THR A 315 -20.21 13.04 -20.23
N SER A 316 -20.49 13.15 -18.93
CA SER A 316 -19.49 13.32 -17.88
C SER A 316 -19.89 12.55 -16.62
N GLU A 317 -18.90 12.08 -15.86
CA GLU A 317 -19.12 11.48 -14.53
C GLU A 317 -19.53 12.54 -13.49
N TYR A 318 -19.23 13.81 -13.75
CA TYR A 318 -19.57 14.96 -12.92
C TYR A 318 -20.47 15.93 -13.70
N PRO A 319 -21.38 16.67 -13.05
CA PRO A 319 -22.29 17.57 -13.73
C PRO A 319 -21.62 18.92 -14.09
N GLU A 320 -20.48 18.83 -14.78
CA GLU A 320 -19.65 19.94 -15.25
C GLU A 320 -19.18 19.66 -16.67
N TRP A 321 -19.30 20.69 -17.53
CA TRP A 321 -18.96 20.62 -18.94
C TRP A 321 -18.40 21.93 -19.46
N VAL A 322 -17.59 21.83 -20.51
CA VAL A 322 -17.18 22.96 -21.36
C VAL A 322 -17.66 22.67 -22.77
N VAL A 323 -18.40 23.61 -23.35
CA VAL A 323 -18.89 23.54 -24.72
C VAL A 323 -18.14 24.58 -25.54
N ASP A 324 -17.27 24.13 -26.44
CA ASP A 324 -16.45 24.98 -27.30
C ASP A 324 -17.04 25.14 -28.71
N GLY A 325 -16.59 26.16 -29.43
CA GLY A 325 -16.93 26.33 -30.86
C GLY A 325 -18.35 26.85 -31.11
N LEU A 326 -18.95 27.54 -30.14
CA LEU A 326 -20.27 28.15 -30.28
C LEU A 326 -20.18 29.49 -31.01
N GLU A 327 -21.20 29.90 -31.76
CA GLU A 327 -21.16 31.23 -32.39
C GLU A 327 -21.34 32.33 -31.33
N SER A 328 -20.60 33.42 -31.45
CA SER A 328 -20.70 34.56 -30.52
C SER A 328 -22.04 35.31 -30.66
N GLY A 329 -22.63 35.71 -29.53
CA GLY A 329 -23.89 36.46 -29.49
C GLY A 329 -25.16 35.65 -29.82
N SER A 330 -25.07 34.32 -29.94
CA SER A 330 -26.22 33.44 -30.20
C SER A 330 -26.88 32.93 -28.92
N GLY A 331 -28.18 32.67 -28.98
CA GLY A 331 -28.89 31.94 -27.93
C GLY A 331 -28.61 30.43 -28.00
N ILE A 332 -28.31 29.84 -26.84
CA ILE A 332 -28.03 28.41 -26.69
C ILE A 332 -29.08 27.81 -25.75
N THR A 333 -29.76 26.77 -26.22
CA THR A 333 -30.64 25.95 -25.38
C THR A 333 -29.85 24.73 -24.91
N LEU A 334 -29.65 24.62 -23.60
CA LEU A 334 -28.99 23.49 -22.96
C LEU A 334 -30.03 22.53 -22.38
N ARG A 335 -29.79 21.24 -22.56
CA ARG A 335 -30.56 20.17 -21.93
C ARG A 335 -29.63 19.28 -21.11
N VAL A 336 -29.84 19.27 -19.80
CA VAL A 336 -29.05 18.48 -18.85
C VAL A 336 -29.91 17.32 -18.34
N THR A 337 -29.37 16.10 -18.41
CA THR A 337 -30.06 14.89 -17.96
C THR A 337 -29.10 14.02 -17.15
N ALA A 338 -29.54 13.48 -16.01
CA ALA A 338 -28.79 12.44 -15.30
C ALA A 338 -29.20 11.06 -15.82
N LEU A 339 -28.27 10.10 -15.85
CA LEU A 339 -28.46 8.76 -16.38
C LEU A 339 -27.88 7.73 -15.43
N ASN A 340 -28.60 6.65 -15.20
CA ASN A 340 -28.04 5.45 -14.58
C ASN A 340 -28.56 4.20 -15.31
N ALA A 341 -28.18 3.02 -14.83
CA ALA A 341 -28.62 1.74 -15.44
C ALA A 341 -30.15 1.52 -15.44
N ARG A 342 -30.93 2.35 -14.73
CA ARG A 342 -32.40 2.27 -14.65
C ARG A 342 -33.13 3.31 -15.51
N GLY A 343 -32.42 4.31 -16.03
CA GLY A 343 -33.00 5.24 -16.97
C GLY A 343 -32.41 6.64 -16.86
N ARG A 344 -33.16 7.58 -17.43
CA ARG A 344 -32.83 9.00 -17.45
C ARG A 344 -33.72 9.74 -16.46
N SER A 345 -33.18 10.80 -15.85
CA SER A 345 -33.98 11.80 -15.15
C SER A 345 -34.88 12.54 -16.16
N ASP A 346 -35.81 13.36 -15.64
CA ASP A 346 -36.37 14.43 -16.47
C ASP A 346 -35.24 15.37 -16.92
N ALA A 347 -35.44 16.02 -18.05
CA ALA A 347 -34.42 16.88 -18.63
C ALA A 347 -34.59 18.33 -18.12
N LEU A 348 -33.55 18.85 -17.46
CA LEU A 348 -33.49 20.27 -17.11
C LEU A 348 -33.12 21.08 -18.35
N ARG A 349 -33.90 22.12 -18.63
CA ARG A 349 -33.61 23.04 -19.73
C ARG A 349 -33.10 24.36 -19.17
N LEU A 350 -32.02 24.87 -19.76
CA LEU A 350 -31.47 26.19 -19.50
C LEU A 350 -31.31 26.94 -20.81
N GLU A 351 -31.63 28.22 -20.79
CA GLU A 351 -31.30 29.13 -21.88
C GLU A 351 -30.07 29.94 -21.47
N ALA A 352 -29.08 29.99 -22.36
CA ALA A 352 -27.85 30.72 -22.17
C ALA A 352 -27.55 31.57 -23.41
N HIS A 353 -26.65 32.54 -23.26
CA HIS A 353 -26.17 33.36 -24.36
C HIS A 353 -24.66 33.36 -24.38
N THR A 354 -24.07 33.22 -25.57
CA THR A 354 -22.63 33.42 -25.75
C THR A 354 -22.30 34.91 -25.73
N ALA A 355 -21.09 35.25 -25.27
CA ALA A 355 -20.62 36.63 -25.24
C ALA A 355 -20.69 37.27 -26.65
N SER A 356 -21.12 38.53 -26.71
CA SER A 356 -21.16 39.28 -27.97
C SER A 356 -19.76 39.74 -28.36
N ALA A 357 -19.40 39.60 -29.64
CA ALA A 357 -18.11 40.02 -30.18
C ALA A 357 -17.84 41.55 -30.13
N GLN A 358 -18.79 42.38 -29.65
CA GLN A 358 -18.76 43.85 -29.76
C GLN A 358 -18.35 44.63 -28.48
N HIS A 359 -17.52 44.07 -27.60
CA HIS A 359 -16.86 44.83 -26.54
C HIS A 359 -15.33 44.73 -26.58
N ARG A 360 -14.73 45.18 -27.70
CA ARG A 360 -13.35 45.70 -27.69
C ARG A 360 -13.41 47.23 -27.77
N ALA A 361 -13.33 47.90 -26.62
CA ALA A 361 -13.01 49.32 -26.57
C ALA A 361 -11.57 49.51 -27.08
N ALA A 362 -11.41 50.33 -28.11
CA ALA A 362 -10.13 50.64 -28.76
C ALA A 362 -9.17 51.39 -27.81
N PRO A 363 -7.85 51.19 -27.89
CA PRO A 363 -6.89 52.10 -27.30
C PRO A 363 -6.78 53.38 -28.14
N GLU A 364 -6.57 54.50 -27.45
CA GLU A 364 -6.43 55.85 -27.97
C GLU A 364 -5.41 55.93 -29.12
N SER A 365 -5.77 56.62 -30.20
CA SER A 365 -4.84 56.97 -31.27
C SER A 365 -4.16 58.30 -30.94
N GLU A 366 -2.85 58.25 -30.78
CA GLU A 366 -1.97 59.39 -30.97
C GLU A 366 -2.14 59.92 -32.41
N SER A 367 -2.30 61.24 -32.54
CA SER A 367 -1.93 61.92 -33.77
C SER A 367 -1.12 63.17 -33.41
N ASP A 368 0.17 63.06 -33.70
CA ASP A 368 1.12 64.15 -33.74
C ASP A 368 1.12 64.75 -35.17
N GLY A 369 1.38 66.05 -35.28
CA GLY A 369 2.01 66.60 -36.49
C GLY A 369 1.19 67.41 -37.50
N SER A 370 1.07 68.71 -37.21
CA SER A 370 1.38 69.84 -38.10
C SER A 370 0.44 70.22 -39.27
N GLY A 371 0.05 71.50 -39.27
CA GLY A 371 -0.52 72.23 -40.41
C GLY A 371 -0.45 73.74 -40.18
N VAL A 372 0.54 74.37 -40.79
CA VAL A 372 0.86 75.81 -40.80
C VAL A 372 -0.15 76.60 -41.64
N ALA A 373 -0.38 77.87 -41.27
CA ALA A 373 -0.38 79.07 -42.15
C ALA A 373 -1.58 80.03 -42.02
N THR A 374 -1.26 81.21 -41.44
CA THR A 374 -1.50 82.58 -41.94
C THR A 374 -2.85 83.30 -41.86
N MET A 375 -2.70 84.51 -41.30
CA MET A 375 -3.46 85.78 -41.29
C MET A 375 -4.67 85.91 -40.39
#